data_AF-A0A286DRJ5-F1
#
_entry.id   AF-A0A286DRJ5-F1
#
_cell.length_a   1.000
_cell.length_b   1.000
_cell.length_c   1.000
_cell.angle_alpha   90.00
_cell.angle_beta   90.00
_cell.angle_gamma   90.00
#
_symmetry.space_group_name_H-M   'P 1'
#
loop_
_entity.id
_entity.type
_entity.pdbx_description
1 polymer ?
#
loop_
_entity_poly.entity_id
_entity_poly.type
_entity_poly.pdbx_seq_one_letter_code
_entity_poly.pdbx_strand_id
1 'polypeptide(L)'
;MILSEFMLKVNRWPQMHFTAIESEQRGAGVEIYAIDCTNQTKSRLLIYRTPDAQHAAAMTTHFRTWLEKANRGRTLRQEKAEAPAAVIAAQHPPQRAAAC
;
A
#
# COMPACT_ATOMS: atom_id res chain seq x y z
N MET A 1 -2.61 3.57 19.49
CA MET A 1 -1.80 3.64 18.27
C MET A 1 -2.27 4.83 17.45
N ILE A 2 -1.36 5.67 16.96
CA ILE A 2 -1.70 6.87 16.16
C ILE A 2 -1.40 6.66 14.65
N LEU A 3 -1.92 7.54 13.79
CA LEU A 3 -1.77 7.46 12.33
C LEU A 3 -0.30 7.31 11.88
N SER A 4 0.62 8.07 12.47
CA SER A 4 2.04 8.03 12.09
C SER A 4 2.66 6.66 12.32
N GLU A 5 2.35 6.01 13.44
CA GLU A 5 2.82 4.65 13.74
C GLU A 5 2.25 3.62 12.76
N PHE A 6 0.99 3.81 12.35
CA PHE A 6 0.33 2.94 11.37
C PHE A 6 0.99 3.05 10.00
N MET A 7 1.23 4.27 9.56
CA MET A 7 1.93 4.54 8.30
C MET A 7 3.33 3.96 8.32
N LEU A 8 4.07 4.07 9.42
CA LEU A 8 5.39 3.45 9.54
C LEU A 8 5.35 1.92 9.43
N LYS A 9 4.38 1.26 10.08
CA LYS A 9 4.23 -0.21 9.97
C LYS A 9 3.90 -0.65 8.55
N VAL A 10 2.94 0.00 7.89
CA VAL A 10 2.52 -0.35 6.53
C VAL A 10 3.61 -0.05 5.51
N ASN A 11 4.30 1.09 5.63
CA ASN A 11 5.36 1.49 4.70
C ASN A 11 6.65 0.67 4.83
N ARG A 12 6.84 -0.08 5.93
CA ARG A 12 7.94 -1.06 6.03
C ARG A 12 7.81 -2.22 5.04
N TRP A 13 6.63 -2.41 4.46
CA TRP A 13 6.35 -3.45 3.47
C TRP A 13 5.98 -2.82 2.13
N PRO A 14 6.92 -2.18 1.42
CA PRO A 14 6.64 -1.46 0.18
C PRO A 14 6.15 -2.38 -0.94
N GLN A 15 6.49 -3.67 -0.88
CA GLN A 15 6.07 -4.68 -1.85
C GLN A 15 4.68 -5.28 -1.54
N MET A 16 4.17 -5.15 -0.30
CA MET A 16 2.82 -5.62 0.04
C MET A 16 1.81 -4.50 -0.14
N HIS A 17 0.72 -4.79 -0.84
CA HIS A 17 -0.38 -3.88 -1.06
C HIS A 17 -1.57 -4.28 -0.19
N PHE A 18 -1.58 -3.79 1.04
CA PHE A 18 -2.69 -4.05 1.95
C PHE A 18 -3.97 -3.37 1.44
N THR A 19 -5.02 -4.16 1.24
CA THR A 19 -6.31 -3.74 0.71
C THR A 19 -7.44 -3.81 1.71
N ALA A 20 -7.26 -4.55 2.82
CA ALA A 20 -8.29 -4.68 3.85
C ALA A 20 -7.72 -4.66 5.28
N ILE A 21 -8.60 -4.36 6.23
CA ILE A 21 -8.35 -4.50 7.67
C ILE A 21 -9.37 -5.47 8.24
N GLU A 22 -8.88 -6.52 8.89
CA GLU A 22 -9.67 -7.56 9.56
C GLU A 22 -9.35 -7.57 11.06
N SER A 23 -10.37 -7.82 11.90
CA SER A 23 -10.19 -8.06 13.32
C SER A 23 -10.59 -9.50 13.64
N GLU A 24 -9.77 -10.20 14.42
CA GLU A 24 -9.98 -11.59 14.82
C GLU A 24 -9.96 -11.68 16.35
N GLN A 25 -10.96 -12.32 16.95
CA GLN A 25 -10.94 -12.63 18.38
C GLN A 25 -10.01 -13.82 18.62
N ARG A 26 -8.92 -13.61 19.36
CA ARG A 26 -7.98 -14.68 19.75
C ARG A 26 -7.72 -14.68 21.24
N GLY A 27 -8.06 -15.81 21.88
CA GLY A 27 -7.88 -16.01 23.32
C GLY A 27 -8.57 -14.89 24.10
N ALA A 28 -7.81 -14.19 24.95
CA ALA A 28 -8.32 -13.14 25.82
C ALA A 28 -8.41 -11.74 25.17
N GLY A 29 -8.30 -11.60 23.84
CA GLY A 29 -8.41 -10.29 23.20
C GLY A 29 -8.66 -10.32 21.70
N VAL A 30 -8.75 -9.14 21.11
CA VAL A 30 -8.94 -8.90 19.69
C VAL A 30 -7.63 -8.48 19.05
N GLU A 31 -7.30 -9.13 17.95
CA GLU A 31 -6.15 -8.83 17.11
C GLU A 31 -6.62 -8.19 15.81
N ILE A 32 -5.94 -7.17 15.34
CA ILE A 32 -6.27 -6.42 14.13
C ILE A 32 -5.13 -6.54 13.13
N TYR A 33 -5.50 -6.99 11.94
CA TYR A 33 -4.60 -7.34 10.85
C TYR A 33 -4.83 -6.47 9.63
N ALA A 34 -3.74 -6.08 8.96
CA ALA A 34 -3.81 -5.62 7.57
C ALA A 34 -3.64 -6.81 6.64
N ILE A 35 -4.46 -6.83 5.59
CA ILE A 35 -4.57 -7.94 4.67
C ILE A 35 -4.16 -7.47 3.28
N ASP A 36 -3.25 -8.20 2.66
CA ASP A 36 -2.93 -8.07 1.24
C ASP A 36 -3.63 -9.21 0.48
N CYS A 37 -4.56 -8.83 -0.39
CA CYS A 37 -5.32 -9.74 -1.26
C CYS A 37 -4.94 -9.60 -2.74
N THR A 38 -3.82 -8.93 -3.08
CA THR A 38 -3.50 -8.61 -4.48
C THR A 38 -3.06 -9.81 -5.33
N ASN A 39 -2.67 -10.93 -4.70
CA ASN A 39 -2.24 -12.14 -5.38
C ASN A 39 -3.08 -13.34 -4.93
N GLN A 40 -2.80 -14.53 -5.48
CA GLN A 40 -3.43 -15.79 -5.07
C GLN A 40 -3.20 -16.15 -3.58
N THR A 41 -2.29 -15.46 -2.90
CA THR A 41 -1.95 -15.69 -1.50
C THR A 41 -2.46 -14.54 -0.63
N LYS A 42 -3.32 -14.86 0.35
CA LYS A 42 -3.77 -13.91 1.39
C LYS A 42 -2.67 -13.74 2.43
N SER A 43 -2.04 -12.57 2.48
CA SER A 43 -1.04 -12.25 3.52
C SER A 43 -1.68 -11.42 4.64
N ARG A 44 -1.35 -11.72 5.89
CA ARG A 44 -1.87 -11.01 7.07
C ARG A 44 -0.73 -10.42 7.89
N LEU A 45 -0.78 -9.13 8.19
CA LEU A 45 0.16 -8.44 9.06
C LEU A 45 -0.52 -7.99 10.34
N LEU A 46 -0.04 -8.43 11.50
CA LEU A 46 -0.57 -7.97 12.79
C LEU A 46 -0.17 -6.51 13.05
N ILE A 47 -1.16 -5.64 13.18
CA ILE A 47 -0.94 -4.21 13.42
C ILE A 47 -1.17 -3.86 14.87
N TYR A 48 -2.24 -4.38 15.47
CA TYR A 48 -2.69 -3.96 16.78
C TYR A 48 -3.36 -5.11 17.54
N ARG A 49 -3.29 -5.09 18.86
CA ARG A 49 -3.98 -6.04 19.74
C ARG A 49 -4.51 -5.30 20.95
N THR A 50 -5.74 -5.61 21.33
CA THR A 50 -6.40 -5.05 22.52
C THR A 50 -7.29 -6.10 23.16
N PRO A 51 -7.38 -6.18 24.50
CA PRO A 51 -8.34 -7.06 25.16
C PRO A 51 -9.79 -6.57 25.01
N ASP A 52 -10.00 -5.28 24.74
CA ASP A 52 -11.32 -4.66 24.62
C ASP A 52 -11.83 -4.71 23.16
N ALA A 53 -12.95 -5.41 22.97
CA ALA A 53 -13.61 -5.55 21.67
C ALA A 53 -14.26 -4.26 21.15
N GLN A 54 -14.81 -3.40 22.03
CA GLN A 54 -15.36 -2.10 21.61
C GLN A 54 -14.22 -1.18 21.15
N HIS A 55 -13.12 -1.16 21.91
CA HIS A 55 -11.93 -0.43 21.50
C HIS A 55 -11.36 -0.97 20.18
N ALA A 56 -11.35 -2.28 19.98
CA ALA A 56 -10.91 -2.91 18.74
C ALA A 56 -11.76 -2.48 17.53
N ALA A 57 -13.08 -2.42 17.70
CA ALA A 57 -13.99 -1.98 16.65
C ALA A 57 -13.75 -0.51 16.26
N ALA A 58 -13.59 0.37 17.24
CA ALA A 58 -13.25 1.78 17.00
C ALA A 58 -11.91 1.92 16.25
N MET A 59 -10.87 1.20 16.70
CA MET A 59 -9.55 1.20 16.07
C MET A 59 -9.58 0.62 14.65
N THR A 60 -10.37 -0.42 14.41
CA THR A 60 -10.55 -1.00 13.07
C THR A 60 -11.09 0.02 12.08
N THR A 61 -12.06 0.83 12.49
CA THR A 61 -12.61 1.92 11.66
C THR A 61 -11.54 2.95 11.34
N HIS A 62 -10.76 3.39 12.34
CA HIS A 62 -9.64 4.32 12.10
C HIS A 62 -8.61 3.75 11.13
N PHE A 63 -8.21 2.48 11.31
CA PHE A 63 -7.24 1.84 10.44
C PHE A 63 -7.73 1.70 9.00
N ARG A 64 -9.02 1.44 8.76
CA ARG A 64 -9.58 1.42 7.40
C ARG A 64 -9.45 2.77 6.72
N THR A 65 -9.83 3.86 7.40
CA THR A 65 -9.68 5.22 6.87
C THR A 65 -8.21 5.57 6.62
N TRP A 66 -7.30 5.13 7.47
CA TRP A 66 -5.87 5.38 7.29
C TRP A 66 -5.26 4.54 6.18
N LEU A 67 -5.73 3.30 5.99
CA LEU A 67 -5.31 2.44 4.90
C LEU A 67 -5.67 3.05 3.54
N GLU A 68 -6.88 3.61 3.40
CA GLU A 68 -7.28 4.33 2.19
C GLU A 68 -6.34 5.52 1.90
N LYS A 69 -5.97 6.29 2.93
CA LYS A 69 -5.00 7.39 2.79
C LYS A 69 -3.61 6.89 2.36
N ALA A 70 -3.17 5.78 2.95
CA ALA A 70 -1.89 5.16 2.60
C ALA A 70 -1.88 4.68 1.13
N ASN A 71 -2.98 4.09 0.67
CA ASN A 71 -3.11 3.58 -0.69
C ASN A 71 -3.21 4.72 -1.72
N ARG A 72 -3.93 5.82 -1.41
CA ARG A 72 -3.91 7.02 -2.28
C ARG A 72 -2.50 7.55 -2.50
N GLY A 73 -1.71 7.67 -1.42
CA GLY A 73 -0.31 8.10 -1.51
C GLY A 73 0.58 7.15 -2.31
N ARG A 74 0.19 5.86 -2.39
CA ARG A 74 0.90 4.85 -3.18
C ARG A 74 0.54 4.93 -4.67
N THR A 75 -0.73 5.11 -5.03
CA THR A 75 -1.16 5.34 -6.42
C THR A 75 -0.45 6.55 -7.02
N LEU A 76 -0.42 7.69 -6.31
CA LEU A 76 0.31 8.89 -6.72
C LEU A 76 1.82 8.66 -6.92
N ARG A 77 2.43 7.75 -6.14
CA ARG A 77 3.86 7.39 -6.29
C ARG A 77 4.11 6.44 -7.45
N GLN A 78 3.19 5.51 -7.74
CA GLN A 78 3.29 4.65 -8.91
C GLN A 78 3.11 5.46 -10.20
N GLU A 79 2.12 6.34 -10.27
CA GLU A 79 1.94 7.24 -11.41
C GLU A 79 3.17 8.12 -11.66
N LYS A 80 3.88 8.56 -10.60
CA LYS A 80 5.13 9.33 -10.73
C LYS A 80 6.34 8.47 -11.10
N ALA A 81 6.33 7.18 -10.78
CA ALA A 81 7.40 6.25 -11.16
C ALA A 81 7.23 5.70 -12.59
N GLU A 82 6.00 5.70 -13.11
CA GLU A 82 5.64 5.05 -14.38
C GLU A 82 5.58 6.01 -15.59
N ALA A 83 6.10 7.23 -15.50
CA ALA A 83 6.24 8.15 -16.64
C ALA A 83 7.59 8.90 -16.65
N PRO A 84 8.42 8.79 -17.72
CA PRO A 84 8.57 7.67 -18.66
C PRO A 84 10.04 7.27 -18.85
N ALA A 85 10.38 6.00 -18.63
CA ALA A 85 11.64 5.39 -19.12
C ALA A 85 11.53 4.88 -20.58
N ALA A 86 10.56 5.39 -21.35
CA ALA A 86 10.25 4.93 -22.70
C ALA A 86 10.79 5.83 -23.84
N VAL A 87 11.69 6.77 -23.55
CA VAL A 87 12.25 7.67 -24.60
C VAL A 87 13.77 7.74 -24.53
N ILE A 88 14.47 6.61 -24.51
CA ILE A 88 15.90 6.56 -24.85
C ILE A 88 16.22 5.32 -25.70
N ALA A 89 15.40 5.06 -26.71
CA ALA A 89 15.70 4.04 -27.73
C ALA A 89 15.20 4.50 -29.10
N ALA A 90 15.70 5.65 -29.56
CA ALA A 90 15.61 6.05 -30.96
C ALA A 90 16.90 6.76 -31.37
N GLN A 91 17.95 5.95 -31.54
CA GLN A 91 19.15 6.36 -32.28
C GLN A 91 18.80 6.42 -33.78
N HIS A 92 18.94 7.61 -34.37
CA HIS A 92 19.53 7.92 -35.69
C HIS A 92 18.80 9.07 -36.40
N PRO A 93 19.51 10.16 -36.76
CA PRO A 93 19.01 11.12 -37.74
C PRO A 93 19.31 10.62 -39.17
N PRO A 94 18.37 10.63 -40.12
CA PRO A 94 18.74 10.64 -41.53
C PRO A 94 19.15 12.07 -41.89
N GLN A 95 20.43 12.25 -42.21
CA GLN A 95 20.93 13.47 -42.84
C GLN A 95 20.22 13.69 -44.20
N ARG A 96 19.88 14.95 -44.45
CA ARG A 96 19.28 15.43 -45.68
C ARG A 96 20.34 16.19 -46.49
N ALA A 97 20.60 15.79 -47.74
CA ALA A 97 21.18 16.59 -48.84
C ALA A 97 21.05 15.74 -50.13
N ALA A 98 20.24 16.06 -51.14
CA ALA A 98 20.29 17.14 -52.14
C ALA A 98 21.36 16.95 -53.25
N ALA A 99 20.91 17.04 -54.52
CA ALA A 99 21.63 17.06 -55.81
C ALA A 99 22.25 15.72 -56.27
N CYS A 100 22.15 15.25 -57.52
CA CYS A 100 22.08 15.89 -58.85
C CYS A 100 21.11 15.14 -59.78
#